data_AF-A0A141RNQ6-F1
#
_entry.id   AF-A0A141RNQ6-F1
#
_cell.length_a   1.000
_cell.length_b   1.000
_cell.length_c   1.000
_cell.angle_alpha   90.00
_cell.angle_beta   90.00
_cell.angle_gamma   90.00
#
_symmetry.space_group_name_H-M   'P 1'
#
loop_
_entity.id
_entity.type
_entity.pdbx_description
1 polymer ?
#
loop_
_entity_poly.entity_id
_entity_poly.type
_entity_poly.pdbx_seq_one_letter_code
_entity_poly.pdbx_strand_id
1 'polypeptide(L)'
;IMSHASRPPIMSLVVWSALIPVLPFMLASWILDGPQVMAASLLDIDLLTILSLLYLAFIATIVGYGIWGALLGRYETWRVAPLSLLVPVVGMASAALLLGETLNSLQLLGAVLILAGLYINVFGLRIARPGAARG
;
A
#
# COMPACT_ATOMS: atom_id res chain seq x y z
N ILE A 1 -43.05 -11.44 15.59
CA ILE A 1 -41.62 -11.76 15.86
C ILE A 1 -40.82 -11.80 14.56
N MET A 2 -40.68 -10.69 13.85
CA MET A 2 -39.71 -10.57 12.76
C MET A 2 -39.15 -9.16 12.87
N SER A 3 -38.10 -9.04 13.69
CA SER A 3 -37.30 -7.83 13.81
C SER A 3 -36.65 -7.56 12.46
N HIS A 4 -36.98 -6.41 11.87
CA HIS A 4 -36.14 -5.81 10.84
C HIS A 4 -34.76 -5.59 11.45
N ALA A 5 -33.82 -6.48 11.14
CA ALA A 5 -32.43 -6.33 11.47
C ALA A 5 -31.93 -5.05 10.79
N SER A 6 -31.85 -3.96 11.55
CA SER A 6 -31.14 -2.76 11.17
C SER A 6 -29.77 -3.19 10.67
N ARG A 7 -29.52 -3.04 9.36
CA ARG A 7 -28.21 -3.32 8.76
C ARG A 7 -27.17 -2.61 9.64
N PRO A 8 -26.18 -3.33 10.21
CA PRO A 8 -25.21 -2.69 11.07
C PRO A 8 -24.60 -1.52 10.29
N PRO A 9 -24.50 -0.32 10.88
CA PRO A 9 -23.99 0.84 10.16
C PRO A 9 -22.58 0.53 9.69
N ILE A 10 -22.42 0.33 8.38
CA ILE A 10 -21.15 -0.08 7.75
C ILE A 10 -20.04 0.90 8.11
N MET A 11 -20.36 2.20 8.20
CA MET A 11 -19.44 3.23 8.67
C MET A 11 -18.95 3.00 10.10
N SER A 12 -19.83 2.55 11.01
CA SER A 12 -19.46 2.21 12.39
C SER A 12 -18.53 1.00 12.41
N LEU A 13 -18.84 -0.06 11.65
CA LEU A 13 -17.96 -1.23 11.56
C LEU A 13 -16.58 -0.86 11.01
N VAL A 14 -16.50 -0.03 9.97
CA VAL A 14 -15.23 0.44 9.41
C VAL A 14 -14.44 1.24 10.44
N VAL A 15 -15.07 2.20 11.12
CA VAL A 15 -14.43 3.04 12.15
C VAL A 15 -13.92 2.20 13.32
N TRP A 16 -14.75 1.29 13.85
CA TRP A 16 -14.34 0.43 14.96
C TRP A 16 -13.29 -0.60 14.54
N SER A 17 -13.35 -1.10 13.30
CA SER A 17 -12.33 -2.00 12.78
C SER A 17 -10.98 -1.30 12.57
N ALA A 18 -10.96 0.01 12.30
CA ALA A 18 -9.73 0.77 12.14
C ALA A 18 -8.95 0.92 13.45
N LEU A 19 -9.59 0.80 14.62
CA LEU A 19 -8.89 0.70 15.92
C LEU A 19 -8.20 -0.65 16.11
N ILE A 20 -8.69 -1.72 15.46
CA ILE A 20 -8.15 -3.07 15.65
C ILE A 20 -6.68 -3.13 15.24
N PRO A 21 -6.22 -2.58 14.09
CA PRO A 21 -4.80 -2.51 13.74
C PRO A 21 -3.96 -1.59 14.63
N VAL A 22 -4.55 -0.53 15.21
CA VAL A 22 -3.80 0.42 16.04
C VAL A 22 -3.18 -0.30 17.25
N LEU A 23 -3.92 -1.21 17.88
CA LEU A 23 -3.43 -1.97 19.03
C LEU A 23 -2.20 -2.86 18.72
N PRO A 24 -2.21 -3.78 17.73
CA PRO A 24 -1.04 -4.57 17.37
C PRO A 24 0.10 -3.72 16.84
N PHE A 25 -0.15 -2.60 16.14
CA PHE A 25 0.92 -1.67 15.76
C PHE A 25 1.55 -0.98 16.97
N MET A 26 0.75 -0.58 17.96
CA MET A 26 1.25 0.01 19.20
C MET A 26 2.05 -1.01 20.02
N LEU A 27 1.59 -2.26 20.09
CA LEU A 27 2.34 -3.36 20.70
C LEU A 27 3.64 -3.66 19.94
N ALA A 28 3.61 -3.67 18.61
CA ALA A 28 4.78 -3.91 17.78
C ALA A 28 5.82 -2.78 17.95
N SER A 29 5.39 -1.52 17.94
CA SER A 29 6.28 -0.38 18.20
C SER A 29 6.85 -0.45 19.63
N TRP A 30 6.05 -0.86 20.62
CA TRP A 30 6.56 -1.07 21.98
C TRP A 30 7.65 -2.14 22.07
N ILE A 31 7.53 -3.23 21.31
CA ILE A 31 8.50 -4.33 21.28
C ILE A 31 9.74 -3.97 20.44
N LEU A 32 9.57 -3.30 19.30
CA LEU A 32 10.65 -3.04 18.32
C LEU A 32 11.41 -1.74 18.62
N ASP A 33 10.71 -0.63 18.86
CA ASP A 33 11.30 0.69 19.05
C ASP A 33 11.60 0.99 20.54
N GLY A 34 10.86 0.34 21.44
CA GLY A 34 10.98 0.47 22.89
C GLY A 34 10.11 1.60 23.48
N PRO A 35 9.73 1.50 24.78
CA PRO A 35 8.81 2.44 25.42
C PRO A 35 9.31 3.89 25.47
N GLN A 36 10.63 4.10 25.54
CA GLN A 36 11.21 5.44 25.60
C GLN A 36 11.06 6.18 24.26
N VAL A 37 11.29 5.52 23.12
CA VAL A 37 11.15 6.11 21.78
C VAL A 37 9.69 6.40 21.48
N MET A 38 8.78 5.52 21.90
CA MET A 38 7.34 5.74 21.76
C MET A 38 6.88 6.96 22.58
N ALA A 39 7.27 7.07 23.86
CA ALA A 39 6.92 8.21 24.70
C ALA A 39 7.49 9.55 24.17
N ALA A 40 8.76 9.54 23.73
CA ALA A 40 9.37 10.72 23.12
C ALA A 40 8.66 11.14 21.83
N SER A 41 8.28 10.18 20.97
CA SER A 41 7.55 10.47 19.73
C SER A 41 6.16 11.08 19.97
N LEU A 42 5.53 10.80 21.13
CA LEU A 42 4.26 11.43 21.52
C LEU A 42 4.45 12.84 22.10
N LEU A 43 5.57 13.10 22.77
CA LEU A 43 5.86 14.40 23.41
C LEU A 43 6.46 15.41 22.43
N ASP A 44 7.29 14.94 21.49
CA ASP A 44 7.97 15.75 20.46
C ASP A 44 7.26 15.64 19.11
N ILE A 45 5.92 15.58 19.10
CA ILE A 45 5.17 15.64 17.83
C ILE A 45 5.40 17.00 17.18
N ASP A 46 6.17 16.98 16.10
CA ASP A 46 6.38 18.14 15.25
C ASP A 46 5.21 18.34 14.27
N LEU A 47 5.00 19.60 13.86
CA LEU A 47 3.98 19.96 12.87
C LEU A 47 4.21 19.25 11.54
N LEU A 48 5.47 19.01 11.16
CA LEU A 48 5.82 18.26 9.95
C LEU A 48 5.31 16.82 10.01
N THR A 49 5.40 16.15 11.15
CA THR A 49 4.86 14.81 11.36
C THR A 49 3.34 14.78 11.18
N ILE A 50 2.63 15.75 11.78
CA ILE A 50 1.17 15.87 11.62
C ILE A 50 0.79 16.10 10.15
N LEU A 51 1.48 17.02 9.46
CA LEU A 51 1.23 17.31 8.05
C LEU A 51 1.51 16.09 7.15
N SER A 52 2.55 15.32 7.47
CA SER A 52 2.89 14.09 6.75
C SER A 52 1.82 13.02 6.91
N LEU A 53 1.27 12.86 8.12
CA LEU A 53 0.16 11.95 8.39
C LEU A 53 -1.11 12.38 7.64
N LEU A 54 -1.43 13.68 7.63
CA LEU A 54 -2.57 14.21 6.88
C LEU A 54 -2.40 14.01 5.37
N TYR A 55 -1.20 14.28 4.85
CA TYR A 55 -0.87 14.01 3.45
C TYR A 55 -1.08 12.54 3.11
N LEU A 56 -0.58 11.62 3.94
CA LEU A 56 -0.68 10.18 3.69
C LEU A 56 -2.13 9.66 3.80
N ALA A 57 -2.87 10.08 4.84
CA ALA A 57 -4.22 9.59 5.11
C ALA A 57 -5.29 10.17 4.17
N PHE A 58 -5.13 11.41 3.72
CA PHE A 58 -6.11 12.06 2.85
C PHE A 58 -5.61 12.15 1.42
N ILE A 59 -4.51 12.85 1.18
CA ILE A 59 -4.06 13.15 -0.18
C ILE A 59 -3.61 11.87 -0.89
N ALA A 60 -2.72 11.08 -0.29
CA ALA A 60 -2.24 9.84 -0.92
C ALA A 60 -3.37 8.81 -1.09
N THR A 61 -4.31 8.73 -0.15
CA THR A 61 -5.47 7.84 -0.25
C THR A 61 -6.45 8.28 -1.35
N ILE A 62 -6.83 9.57 -1.39
CA ILE A 62 -7.74 10.10 -2.42
C ILE A 62 -7.10 10.00 -3.81
N VAL A 63 -5.85 10.41 -3.95
CA VAL A 63 -5.13 10.35 -5.23
C VAL A 63 -4.90 8.90 -5.65
N GLY A 64 -4.47 8.03 -4.72
CA GLY A 64 -4.23 6.62 -4.97
C GLY A 64 -5.49 5.88 -5.43
N TYR A 65 -6.58 5.98 -4.66
CA TYR A 65 -7.85 5.36 -5.04
C TYR A 65 -8.48 6.03 -6.26
N GLY A 66 -8.30 7.34 -6.45
CA GLY A 66 -8.78 8.06 -7.64
C GLY A 66 -8.11 7.58 -8.92
N ILE A 67 -6.77 7.48 -8.92
CA ILE A 67 -5.99 6.92 -10.04
C ILE A 67 -6.38 5.46 -10.27
N TRP A 68 -6.44 4.65 -9.21
CA TRP A 68 -6.79 3.23 -9.32
C TRP A 68 -8.20 3.03 -9.87
N GLY A 69 -9.18 3.80 -9.40
CA GLY A 69 -10.55 3.79 -9.90
C GLY A 69 -10.65 4.22 -11.36
N ALA A 70 -9.90 5.26 -11.76
CA ALA A 70 -9.82 5.70 -13.15
C ALA A 70 -9.19 4.63 -14.07
N LEU A 71 -8.19 3.91 -13.59
CA LEU A 71 -7.58 2.80 -14.32
C LEU A 71 -8.53 1.61 -14.45
N LEU A 72 -9.23 1.22 -13.39
CA LEU A 72 -10.23 0.14 -13.44
C LEU A 72 -11.41 0.47 -14.36
N GLY A 73 -11.80 1.75 -14.45
CA GLY A 73 -12.81 2.19 -15.40
C GLY A 73 -12.36 2.14 -16.86
N ARG A 74 -11.05 2.14 -17.13
CA ARG A 74 -10.47 2.17 -18.50
C ARG A 74 -9.82 0.86 -18.95
N TYR A 75 -9.40 0.01 -18.01
CA TYR A 75 -8.67 -1.23 -18.26
C TYR A 75 -9.22 -2.38 -17.40
N GLU A 76 -9.24 -3.59 -17.97
CA GLU A 76 -9.64 -4.79 -17.24
C GLU A 76 -8.71 -5.06 -16.04
N THR A 77 -9.28 -5.50 -14.91
CA THR A 77 -8.60 -5.63 -13.59
C THR A 77 -7.26 -6.38 -13.64
N TRP A 78 -7.10 -7.35 -14.54
CA TRP A 78 -5.87 -8.13 -14.69
C TRP A 78 -4.71 -7.35 -15.30
N ARG A 79 -4.97 -6.22 -15.99
CA ARG A 79 -3.91 -5.36 -16.56
C ARG A 79 -3.32 -4.40 -15.54
N VAL A 80 -4.07 -4.06 -14.50
CA VAL A 80 -3.61 -3.17 -13.42
C VAL A 80 -3.00 -3.89 -12.23
N ALA A 81 -3.27 -5.19 -12.06
CA ALA A 81 -2.64 -5.99 -11.01
C ALA A 81 -1.08 -5.98 -11.04
N PRO A 82 -0.41 -6.07 -12.20
CA PRO A 82 1.05 -6.05 -12.26
C PRO A 82 1.64 -4.68 -11.90
N LEU A 83 0.89 -3.59 -12.12
CA LEU A 83 1.30 -2.22 -11.82
C LEU A 83 1.58 -2.01 -10.32
N SER A 84 0.98 -2.81 -9.44
CA SER A 84 1.27 -2.80 -8.00
C SER A 84 2.72 -3.19 -7.67
N LEU A 85 3.36 -4.01 -8.52
CA LEU A 85 4.79 -4.33 -8.36
C LEU A 85 5.68 -3.11 -8.62
N LEU A 86 5.20 -2.11 -9.36
CA LEU A 86 5.95 -0.90 -9.64
C LEU A 86 5.97 0.07 -8.45
N VAL A 87 5.01 -0.03 -7.52
CA VAL A 87 4.90 0.83 -6.32
C VAL A 87 6.21 0.91 -5.52
N PRO A 88 6.85 -0.21 -5.10
CA PRO A 88 8.13 -0.15 -4.38
C PRO A 88 9.26 0.48 -5.22
N VAL A 89 9.28 0.24 -6.53
CA VAL A 89 10.29 0.82 -7.43
C VAL A 89 10.15 2.33 -7.50
N VAL A 90 8.92 2.84 -7.68
CA VAL A 90 8.63 4.28 -7.65
C VAL A 90 8.95 4.84 -6.28
N GLY A 91 8.58 4.16 -5.20
CA GLY A 91 8.90 4.55 -3.81
C GLY A 91 10.41 4.75 -3.60
N MET A 92 11.22 3.77 -3.99
CA MET A 92 12.69 3.85 -3.94
C MET A 92 13.23 4.98 -4.82
N ALA A 93 12.72 5.13 -6.04
CA ALA A 93 13.15 6.20 -6.94
C ALA A 93 12.81 7.59 -6.36
N SER A 94 11.62 7.76 -5.78
CA SER A 94 11.23 8.99 -5.11
C SER A 94 12.04 9.24 -3.85
N ALA A 95 12.41 8.22 -3.07
CA ALA A 95 13.31 8.39 -1.91
C ALA A 95 14.71 8.85 -2.37
N ALA A 96 15.27 8.23 -3.40
CA ALA A 96 16.56 8.62 -3.95
C ALA A 96 16.55 10.06 -4.52
N LEU A 97 15.48 10.45 -5.22
CA LEU A 97 15.39 11.75 -5.88
C LEU A 97 14.96 12.90 -4.96
N LEU A 98 14.00 12.65 -4.05
CA LEU A 98 13.41 13.69 -3.19
C LEU A 98 14.11 13.79 -1.84
N LEU A 99 14.52 12.65 -1.25
CA LEU A 99 15.22 12.63 0.05
C LEU A 99 16.74 12.62 -0.13
N GLY A 100 17.25 12.34 -1.34
CA GLY A 100 18.69 12.27 -1.61
C GLY A 100 19.37 11.04 -0.98
N GLU A 101 18.59 10.04 -0.55
CA GLU A 101 19.15 8.83 0.06
C GLU A 101 19.92 7.99 -0.97
N THR A 102 21.12 7.54 -0.59
CA THR A 102 21.89 6.63 -1.42
C THR A 102 21.28 5.23 -1.35
N LEU A 103 20.68 4.79 -2.46
CA LEU A 103 20.14 3.45 -2.57
C LEU A 103 21.25 2.41 -2.37
N ASN A 104 21.06 1.51 -1.41
CA ASN A 104 21.97 0.42 -1.15
C ASN A 104 21.98 -0.55 -2.36
N SER A 105 23.13 -1.17 -2.67
CA SER A 105 23.28 -2.20 -3.70
C SER A 105 22.21 -3.29 -3.62
N LEU A 106 21.80 -3.66 -2.40
CA LEU A 106 20.74 -4.66 -2.19
C LEU A 106 19.35 -4.15 -2.59
N GLN A 107 19.03 -2.88 -2.33
CA GLN A 107 17.78 -2.26 -2.80
C GLN A 107 17.76 -2.16 -4.33
N LEU A 108 18.89 -1.83 -4.95
CA LEU A 108 19.01 -1.79 -6.40
C LEU A 108 18.80 -3.18 -7.03
N LEU A 109 19.38 -4.22 -6.43
CA LEU A 109 19.18 -5.60 -6.87
C LEU A 109 17.72 -6.05 -6.70
N GLY A 110 17.09 -5.67 -5.59
CA GLY A 110 15.64 -5.85 -5.39
C GLY A 110 14.80 -5.13 -6.43
N ALA A 111 15.13 -3.87 -6.76
CA ALA A 111 14.43 -3.10 -7.80
C ALA A 111 14.53 -3.79 -9.17
N VAL A 112 15.72 -4.27 -9.54
CA VAL A 112 15.94 -5.02 -10.79
C VAL A 112 15.13 -6.32 -10.81
N LEU A 113 15.11 -7.08 -9.70
CA LEU A 113 14.31 -8.31 -9.59
C LEU A 113 12.81 -8.04 -9.74
N ILE A 114 12.30 -6.97 -9.12
CA ILE A 114 10.90 -6.57 -9.24
C ILE A 114 10.57 -6.19 -10.69
N LEU A 115 11.43 -5.40 -11.34
CA LEU A 115 11.26 -5.02 -12.75
C LEU A 115 11.32 -6.24 -13.68
N ALA A 116 12.22 -7.19 -13.43
CA ALA A 116 12.30 -8.45 -14.17
C ALA A 116 11.03 -9.30 -13.97
N GLY A 117 10.55 -9.43 -12.74
CA GLY A 117 9.30 -10.12 -12.43
C GLY A 117 8.09 -9.48 -13.09
N LEU A 118 8.02 -8.14 -13.09
CA LEU A 118 6.99 -7.37 -13.78
C LEU A 118 7.04 -7.60 -15.30
N TYR A 119 8.23 -7.58 -15.89
CA TYR A 119 8.43 -7.85 -17.31
C TYR A 119 7.92 -9.25 -17.67
N ILE A 120 8.31 -10.28 -16.90
CA ILE A 120 7.81 -11.65 -17.11
C ILE A 120 6.30 -11.72 -16.91
N ASN A 121 5.74 -11.01 -15.93
CA ASN A 121 4.29 -11.05 -15.66
C ASN A 121 3.49 -10.42 -16.82
N VAL A 122 3.91 -9.26 -17.32
CA VAL A 122 3.22 -8.53 -18.40
C VAL A 122 3.36 -9.24 -19.75
N PHE A 123 4.53 -9.78 -20.07
CA PHE A 123 4.79 -10.43 -21.36
C PHE A 123 4.53 -11.95 -21.35
N GLY A 124 4.72 -12.62 -20.22
CA GLY A 124 4.56 -14.07 -20.04
C GLY A 124 3.12 -14.55 -19.94
N LEU A 125 2.16 -13.67 -19.61
CA LEU A 125 0.72 -13.96 -19.71
C LEU A 125 0.27 -14.23 -21.16
N ARG A 126 1.09 -13.95 -22.17
CA ARG A 126 0.85 -14.38 -23.57
C ARG A 126 1.36 -15.79 -23.87
N ILE A 127 2.19 -16.38 -23.03
CA ILE A 127 2.84 -17.69 -23.27
C ILE A 127 2.09 -18.82 -22.56
N ALA A 128 1.34 -18.53 -21.49
CA ALA A 128 0.52 -19.50 -20.77
C ALA A 128 -0.90 -19.65 -21.36
N ARG A 129 -0.98 -20.10 -22.62
CA ARG A 129 -2.09 -20.95 -23.08
C ARG A 129 -1.56 -22.17 -23.82
N PRO A 130 -1.06 -23.20 -23.12
CA PRO A 130 -1.05 -24.53 -23.69
C PRO A 130 -2.49 -25.06 -23.65
N GLY A 131 -3.15 -25.06 -24.81
CA GLY A 131 -4.20 -26.02 -25.17
C GLY A 131 -5.48 -26.04 -24.33
N ALA A 132 -6.37 -25.06 -24.52
CA ALA A 132 -7.80 -25.24 -24.27
C ALA A 132 -8.58 -24.91 -25.55
N ALA A 133 -8.53 -25.82 -26.53
CA ALA A 133 -9.58 -26.08 -27.53
C ALA A 133 -9.02 -26.94 -28.69
N ARG A 134 -9.53 -28.17 -28.81
CA ARG A 134 -10.13 -28.78 -30.02
C ARG A 134 -9.79 -30.27 -30.13
N GLY A 135 -10.85 -31.10 -30.13
CA GLY A 135 -10.83 -32.49 -30.61
C GLY A 135 -11.24 -33.48 -29.54
#